data_AF-A0A173TG96-F1
#
_entry.id   AF-A0A173TG96-F1
#
_cell.length_a   1.000
_cell.length_b   1.000
_cell.length_c   1.000
_cell.angle_alpha   90.00
_cell.angle_beta   90.00
_cell.angle_gamma   90.00
#
_symmetry.space_group_name_H-M   'P 1'
#
loop_
_entity.id
_entity.type
_entity.pdbx_description
1 polymer ?
#
loop_
_entity_poly.entity_id
_entity_poly.type
_entity_poly.pdbx_seq_one_letter_code
_entity_poly.pdbx_strand_id
1 'polypeptide(L)'
;MKIKSVAVLGAGAVGSYVIWGLSQKPEVRLGVIAEGERADRLRKNGCANNGRIYHPEVWSPEEAHNVDLLVVALKYGSLEGTLKSIQKTTGEHTVVMSLMNGVDSEEIIGRTVGTEHVLPALIKVASHKEDDGYHFDPLTTLEIIFGEPSAPFDSERVRAVEALFTDTGIHFRSTEYIQEEIWCKFRLNVCNNLPQAILGTSVGCYRDSVHMKAISDGLKRELEMVAKAKGIDMSKTGSSSGRGSVVPPTARYSTLQDMDAGRHTEIDMFSGALVRMGKELGIPMPYNEYTYHMIKALEEKNDGKFNYTGNQKPIIEITVNENAVIHFELWPEIAPIACGSVMQLAEKKIFDGRAIERLEPGFVLQPLFFDGVDPQIDIMVEPEFKTNPENAKIVFERGIVAMAGDPENSSGSQYYITLAASERLNGNFTVIGKVIDGWDEIERLEHVEVEEAIEPQSGFVYHRPVKTEMITKVRRIK
;
A
#
# COMPACT_ATOMS: atom_id res chain seq x y z
N MET A 1 0.70 40.69 0.41
CA MET A 1 1.43 39.52 0.91
C MET A 1 2.47 39.18 -0.14
N LYS A 2 3.69 38.83 0.26
CA LYS A 2 4.72 38.30 -0.64
C LYS A 2 5.17 36.97 -0.09
N ILE A 3 4.98 35.90 -0.85
CA ILE A 3 5.42 34.56 -0.47
C ILE A 3 6.95 34.51 -0.55
N LYS A 4 7.59 34.22 0.59
CA LYS A 4 9.05 34.06 0.72
C LYS A 4 9.43 32.68 1.23
N SER A 5 8.48 31.91 1.74
CA SER A 5 8.68 30.56 2.23
C SER A 5 7.57 29.64 1.73
N VAL A 6 7.97 28.50 1.16
CA VAL A 6 7.05 27.47 0.65
C VAL A 6 7.44 26.12 1.22
N ALA A 7 6.52 25.46 1.89
CA ALA A 7 6.67 24.09 2.33
C ALA A 7 5.86 23.14 1.43
N VAL A 8 6.45 22.02 1.03
CA VAL A 8 5.77 20.96 0.28
C VAL A 8 5.61 19.74 1.18
N LEU A 9 4.37 19.39 1.47
CA LEU A 9 4.02 18.16 2.17
C LEU A 9 3.70 17.07 1.14
N GLY A 10 4.73 16.28 0.80
CA GLY A 10 4.64 15.19 -0.17
C GLY A 10 5.48 15.42 -1.43
N ALA A 11 6.74 15.00 -1.42
CA ALA A 11 7.63 15.00 -2.59
C ALA A 11 7.40 13.80 -3.54
N GLY A 12 6.12 13.52 -3.85
CA GLY A 12 5.74 12.57 -4.91
C GLY A 12 5.75 13.23 -6.29
N ALA A 13 5.02 12.68 -7.26
CA ALA A 13 5.02 13.22 -8.63
C ALA A 13 4.55 14.69 -8.71
N VAL A 14 3.41 15.00 -8.07
CA VAL A 14 2.87 16.38 -8.00
C VAL A 14 3.79 17.31 -7.21
N GLY A 15 4.29 16.87 -6.04
CA GLY A 15 5.22 17.68 -5.25
C GLY A 15 6.53 17.96 -5.98
N SER A 16 7.04 16.99 -6.76
CA SER A 16 8.22 17.16 -7.60
C SER A 16 8.03 18.23 -8.67
N TYR A 17 6.84 18.33 -9.29
CA TYR A 17 6.51 19.40 -10.24
C TYR A 17 6.62 20.79 -9.60
N VAL A 18 6.07 20.95 -8.39
CA VAL A 18 6.15 22.20 -7.62
C VAL A 18 7.58 22.51 -7.21
N ILE A 19 8.33 21.51 -6.73
CA ILE A 19 9.75 21.67 -6.35
C ILE A 19 10.59 22.11 -7.55
N TRP A 20 10.39 21.50 -8.73
CA TRP A 20 11.10 21.87 -9.96
C TRP A 20 10.83 23.32 -10.36
N GLY A 21 9.57 23.74 -10.38
CA GLY A 21 9.21 25.10 -10.75
C GLY A 21 9.77 26.13 -9.77
N LEU A 22 9.51 25.93 -8.48
CA LEU A 22 9.91 26.88 -7.43
C LEU A 22 11.42 26.90 -7.16
N SER A 23 12.16 25.86 -7.54
CA SER A 23 13.64 25.89 -7.47
C SER A 23 14.29 27.00 -8.31
N GLN A 24 13.54 27.60 -9.24
CA GLN A 24 13.99 28.72 -10.07
C GLN A 24 13.85 30.09 -9.38
N LYS A 25 13.31 30.13 -8.15
CA LYS A 25 13.13 31.35 -7.33
C LYS A 25 14.09 31.33 -6.14
N PRO A 26 15.37 31.73 -6.30
CA PRO A 26 16.36 31.68 -5.22
C PRO A 26 16.02 32.59 -4.03
N GLU A 27 15.14 33.57 -4.21
CA GLU A 27 14.62 34.44 -3.16
C GLU A 27 13.53 33.81 -2.30
N VAL A 28 13.04 32.62 -2.66
CA VAL A 28 12.03 31.85 -1.92
C VAL A 28 12.69 30.67 -1.22
N ARG A 29 12.52 30.59 0.11
CA ARG A 29 12.92 29.41 0.88
C ARG A 29 11.95 28.27 0.57
N LEU A 30 12.44 27.23 -0.10
CA LEU A 30 11.66 26.07 -0.47
C LEU A 30 12.09 24.88 0.39
N GLY A 31 11.12 24.27 1.08
CA GLY A 31 11.36 23.10 1.92
C GLY A 31 10.36 21.98 1.70
N VAL A 32 10.75 20.76 2.05
CA VAL A 32 9.88 19.57 2.09
C VAL A 32 9.67 19.19 3.55
N ILE A 33 8.42 18.96 3.94
CA ILE A 33 8.09 18.51 5.28
C ILE A 33 8.31 17.00 5.38
N ALA A 34 9.20 16.58 6.27
CA ALA A 34 9.48 15.18 6.56
C ALA A 34 10.10 15.00 7.94
N GLU A 35 9.91 13.81 8.53
CA GLU A 35 10.50 13.41 9.81
C GLU A 35 11.13 12.01 9.70
N GLY A 36 11.99 11.66 10.66
CA GLY A 36 12.65 10.36 10.76
C GLY A 36 13.46 9.97 9.52
N GLU A 37 13.49 8.68 9.19
CA GLU A 37 14.27 8.12 8.07
C GLU A 37 13.95 8.79 6.72
N ARG A 38 12.70 9.26 6.53
CA ARG A 38 12.31 9.97 5.31
C ARG A 38 13.02 11.32 5.22
N ALA A 39 13.14 12.07 6.32
CA ALA A 39 13.86 13.32 6.35
C ALA A 39 15.35 13.11 6.05
N ASP A 40 15.96 12.10 6.66
CA ASP A 40 17.38 11.78 6.45
C ASP A 40 17.67 11.38 5.01
N ARG A 41 16.78 10.58 4.40
CA ARG A 41 16.87 10.23 2.98
C ARG A 41 16.77 11.45 2.08
N LEU A 42 15.83 12.36 2.34
CA LEU A 42 15.67 13.58 1.54
C LEU A 42 16.86 14.52 1.69
N ARG A 43 17.44 14.66 2.89
CA ARG A 43 18.65 15.46 3.11
C ARG A 43 19.85 14.89 2.36
N LYS A 44 20.02 13.56 2.38
CA LYS A 44 21.14 12.86 1.75
C LYS A 44 21.02 12.82 0.22
N ASN A 45 19.84 12.44 -0.28
CA ASN A 45 19.66 12.09 -1.69
C ASN A 45 18.92 13.16 -2.51
N GLY A 46 18.28 14.14 -1.85
CA GLY A 46 17.41 15.12 -2.51
C GLY A 46 16.14 14.51 -3.11
N CYS A 47 15.54 15.27 -4.02
CA CYS A 47 14.36 14.92 -4.80
C CYS A 47 14.75 14.81 -6.28
N ALA A 48 14.73 13.59 -6.82
CA ALA A 48 15.06 13.35 -8.22
C ALA A 48 13.85 13.59 -9.14
N ASN A 49 14.03 14.44 -10.15
CA ASN A 49 12.99 14.87 -11.07
C ASN A 49 13.58 15.27 -12.44
N ASN A 50 13.04 14.71 -13.54
CA ASN A 50 13.46 14.99 -14.92
C ASN A 50 14.99 14.89 -15.10
N GLY A 51 15.59 13.83 -14.57
CA GLY A 51 17.03 13.57 -14.64
C GLY A 51 17.92 14.52 -13.82
N ARG A 52 17.34 15.34 -12.92
CA ARG A 52 18.06 16.24 -12.01
C ARG A 52 17.68 16.00 -10.57
N ILE A 53 18.62 16.23 -9.66
CA ILE A 53 18.39 16.14 -8.21
C ILE A 53 18.24 17.55 -7.65
N TYR A 54 17.12 17.80 -6.97
CA TYR A 54 16.83 19.06 -6.27
C TYR A 54 17.03 18.86 -4.78
N HIS A 55 17.62 19.87 -4.11
CA HIS A 55 17.84 19.85 -2.66
C HIS A 55 17.08 21.01 -2.00
N PRO A 56 15.74 20.95 -1.93
CA PRO A 56 15.00 21.84 -1.04
C PRO A 56 15.43 21.61 0.41
N GLU A 57 15.21 22.60 1.27
CA GLU A 57 15.39 22.40 2.72
C GLU A 57 14.49 21.25 3.21
N VAL A 58 14.86 20.61 4.32
CA VAL A 58 14.05 19.54 4.91
C VAL A 58 13.68 19.95 6.33
N TRP A 59 12.39 20.24 6.51
CA TRP A 59 11.84 20.78 7.75
C TRP A 59 10.95 19.74 8.43
N SER A 60 11.04 19.66 9.76
CA SER A 60 9.97 19.15 10.59
C SER A 60 8.73 20.07 10.50
N PRO A 61 7.53 19.60 10.85
CA PRO A 61 6.34 20.44 10.90
C PRO A 61 6.51 21.70 11.77
N GLU A 62 7.28 21.60 12.86
CA GLU A 62 7.60 22.70 13.76
C GLU A 62 8.56 23.72 13.13
N GLU A 63 9.60 23.26 12.42
CA GLU A 63 10.52 24.14 11.70
C GLU A 63 9.84 24.85 10.52
N ALA A 64 8.81 24.22 9.94
CA ALA A 64 7.97 24.79 8.90
C ALA A 64 6.82 25.66 9.46
N HIS A 65 6.74 25.90 10.77
CA HIS A 65 5.68 26.71 11.35
C HIS A 65 5.64 28.13 10.75
N ASN A 66 4.45 28.58 10.39
CA ASN A 66 4.19 29.92 9.85
C ASN A 66 4.90 30.21 8.52
N VAL A 67 5.08 29.19 7.68
CA VAL A 67 5.43 29.39 6.25
C VAL A 67 4.33 30.15 5.52
N ASP A 68 4.68 30.90 4.48
CA ASP A 68 3.70 31.70 3.75
C ASP A 68 2.75 30.82 2.91
N LEU A 69 3.28 29.74 2.32
CA LEU A 69 2.51 28.78 1.54
C LEU A 69 2.87 27.33 1.90
N LEU A 70 1.87 26.54 2.25
CA LEU A 70 1.95 25.09 2.39
C LEU A 70 1.24 24.41 1.21
N VAL A 71 1.99 23.64 0.42
CA VAL A 71 1.44 22.81 -0.66
C VAL A 71 1.28 21.37 -0.18
N VAL A 72 0.05 20.85 -0.21
CA VAL A 72 -0.25 19.47 0.16
C VAL A 72 -0.37 18.61 -1.10
N ALA A 73 0.55 17.67 -1.28
CA ALA A 73 0.68 16.82 -2.47
C ALA A 73 0.87 15.34 -2.08
N LEU A 74 -0.03 14.84 -1.22
CA LEU A 74 -0.03 13.49 -0.70
C LEU A 74 -0.93 12.56 -1.52
N LYS A 75 -0.78 11.25 -1.32
CA LYS A 75 -1.83 10.27 -1.68
C LYS A 75 -2.96 10.36 -0.66
N TYR A 76 -4.19 10.11 -1.10
CA TYR A 76 -5.39 10.30 -0.27
C TYR A 76 -5.34 9.56 1.08
N GLY A 77 -4.93 8.29 1.09
CA GLY A 77 -4.83 7.49 2.32
C GLY A 77 -3.84 8.03 3.36
N SER A 78 -2.96 8.97 2.99
CA SER A 78 -2.01 9.59 3.92
C SER A 78 -2.52 10.90 4.54
N LEU A 79 -3.60 11.50 4.03
CA LEU A 79 -4.04 12.83 4.47
C LEU A 79 -4.35 12.87 5.97
N GLU A 80 -5.21 11.96 6.44
CA GLU A 80 -5.62 11.86 7.85
C GLU A 80 -4.43 11.77 8.81
N GLY A 81 -3.44 10.94 8.48
CA GLY A 81 -2.22 10.78 9.28
C GLY A 81 -1.34 12.03 9.35
N THR A 82 -1.55 13.00 8.44
CA THR A 82 -0.73 14.22 8.32
C THR A 82 -1.44 15.49 8.77
N LEU A 83 -2.71 15.41 9.19
CA LEU A 83 -3.47 16.59 9.64
C LEU A 83 -2.78 17.32 10.80
N LYS A 84 -2.15 16.58 11.72
CA LYS A 84 -1.35 17.18 12.80
C LYS A 84 -0.13 17.94 12.28
N SER A 85 0.54 17.43 11.24
CA SER A 85 1.67 18.11 10.61
C SER A 85 1.21 19.39 9.91
N ILE A 86 0.09 19.34 9.19
CA ILE A 86 -0.54 20.51 8.57
C ILE A 86 -0.86 21.56 9.64
N GLN A 87 -1.50 21.15 10.74
CA GLN A 87 -1.83 22.05 11.86
C GLN A 87 -0.61 22.73 12.47
N LYS A 88 0.47 21.98 12.72
CA LYS A 88 1.73 22.53 13.27
C LYS A 88 2.40 23.51 12.32
N THR A 89 2.30 23.26 11.02
CA THR A 89 2.90 24.09 9.97
C THR A 89 2.13 25.40 9.79
N THR A 90 0.80 25.36 9.87
CA THR A 90 -0.07 26.52 9.63
C THR A 90 0.03 27.53 10.76
N GLY A 91 0.58 28.71 10.47
CA GLY A 91 0.52 29.91 11.32
C GLY A 91 -0.55 30.89 10.85
N GLU A 92 -0.62 32.07 11.49
CA GLU A 92 -1.68 33.08 11.28
C GLU A 92 -1.83 33.54 9.83
N HIS A 93 -0.76 33.48 9.04
CA HIS A 93 -0.76 33.96 7.65
C HIS A 93 -0.59 32.85 6.62
N THR A 94 -0.44 31.59 7.04
CA THR A 94 -0.13 30.48 6.12
C THR A 94 -1.30 30.23 5.18
N VAL A 95 -1.03 30.25 3.88
CA VAL A 95 -1.96 29.77 2.86
C VAL A 95 -1.72 28.28 2.67
N VAL A 96 -2.77 27.46 2.71
CA VAL A 96 -2.71 26.01 2.48
C VAL A 96 -3.37 25.70 1.14
N MET A 97 -2.62 25.12 0.22
CA MET A 97 -3.07 24.76 -1.12
C MET A 97 -2.95 23.24 -1.32
N SER A 98 -4.08 22.55 -1.40
CA SER A 98 -4.12 21.13 -1.73
C SER A 98 -4.04 20.95 -3.23
N LEU A 99 -3.10 20.12 -3.69
CA LEU A 99 -3.00 19.68 -5.10
C LEU A 99 -3.34 18.19 -5.23
N MET A 100 -4.03 17.65 -4.22
CA MET A 100 -4.50 16.27 -4.22
C MET A 100 -5.61 16.08 -5.27
N ASN A 101 -5.89 14.83 -5.63
CA ASN A 101 -7.11 14.51 -6.36
C ASN A 101 -8.32 14.59 -5.39
N GLY A 102 -9.54 14.38 -5.91
CA GLY A 102 -10.75 14.34 -5.09
C GLY A 102 -11.48 15.68 -5.03
N VAL A 103 -12.41 15.79 -4.07
CA VAL A 103 -13.32 16.95 -3.87
C VAL A 103 -13.47 17.35 -2.39
N ASP A 104 -12.83 16.63 -1.47
CA ASP A 104 -13.04 16.78 -0.02
C ASP A 104 -11.76 17.10 0.76
N SER A 105 -10.59 17.12 0.10
CA SER A 105 -9.31 17.39 0.76
C SER A 105 -9.29 18.77 1.44
N GLU A 106 -9.85 19.78 0.77
CA GLU A 106 -9.96 21.16 1.23
C GLU A 106 -10.89 21.27 2.44
N GLU A 107 -11.99 20.52 2.45
CA GLU A 107 -12.93 20.48 3.57
C GLU A 107 -12.29 19.80 4.79
N ILE A 108 -11.59 18.68 4.58
CA ILE A 108 -10.89 17.94 5.65
C ILE A 108 -9.77 18.82 6.26
N ILE A 109 -8.96 19.46 5.43
CA ILE A 109 -7.89 20.37 5.87
C ILE A 109 -8.51 21.58 6.58
N GLY A 110 -9.54 22.20 6.00
CA GLY A 110 -10.21 23.38 6.55
C GLY A 110 -10.83 23.14 7.93
N ARG A 111 -11.34 21.94 8.21
CA ARG A 111 -11.80 21.55 9.56
C ARG A 111 -10.68 21.52 10.60
N THR A 112 -9.44 21.34 10.16
CA THR A 112 -8.26 21.23 11.03
C THR A 112 -7.61 22.58 11.30
N VAL A 113 -7.46 23.41 10.25
CA VAL A 113 -6.70 24.66 10.32
C VAL A 113 -7.51 25.93 10.08
N GLY A 114 -8.80 25.82 9.79
CA GLY A 114 -9.63 26.95 9.39
C GLY A 114 -9.74 27.09 7.86
N THR A 115 -10.95 27.34 7.36
CA THR A 115 -11.23 27.47 5.92
C THR A 115 -10.58 28.72 5.31
N GLU A 116 -10.33 29.75 6.12
CA GLU A 116 -9.63 30.98 5.77
C GLU A 116 -8.17 30.76 5.37
N HIS A 117 -7.55 29.68 5.84
CA HIS A 117 -6.20 29.28 5.44
C HIS A 117 -6.20 28.53 4.10
N VAL A 118 -7.29 27.85 3.76
CA VAL A 118 -7.34 26.98 2.58
C VAL A 118 -7.62 27.79 1.32
N LEU A 119 -6.73 27.68 0.34
CA LEU A 119 -6.92 28.16 -1.03
C LEU A 119 -7.24 26.93 -1.91
N PRO A 120 -8.50 26.74 -2.33
CA PRO A 120 -8.88 25.64 -3.21
C PRO A 120 -8.05 25.65 -4.50
N ALA A 121 -7.60 24.46 -4.90
CA ALA A 121 -6.78 24.31 -6.08
C ALA A 121 -6.92 22.91 -6.69
N LEU A 122 -6.50 22.78 -7.93
CA LEU A 122 -6.28 21.50 -8.56
C LEU A 122 -5.07 21.57 -9.47
N ILE A 123 -4.50 20.41 -9.77
CA ILE A 123 -3.45 20.27 -10.77
C ILE A 123 -3.87 19.29 -11.87
N LYS A 124 -3.50 19.61 -13.11
CA LYS A 124 -3.57 18.71 -14.26
C LYS A 124 -2.14 18.48 -14.79
N VAL A 125 -1.48 17.45 -14.26
CA VAL A 125 -0.11 17.06 -14.65
C VAL A 125 -0.11 15.61 -15.14
N ALA A 126 0.58 15.37 -16.26
CA ALA A 126 0.92 14.02 -16.71
C ALA A 126 2.33 13.72 -16.21
N SER A 127 2.44 12.83 -15.24
CA SER A 127 3.70 12.47 -14.61
C SER A 127 3.75 10.98 -14.32
N HIS A 128 4.94 10.39 -14.43
CA HIS A 128 5.18 8.98 -14.10
C HIS A 128 6.47 8.86 -13.28
N LYS A 129 6.68 7.67 -12.69
CA LYS A 129 7.88 7.36 -11.91
C LYS A 129 8.75 6.40 -12.72
N GLU A 130 10.03 6.72 -12.82
CA GLU A 130 11.08 5.85 -13.35
C GLU A 130 12.11 5.56 -12.23
N ASP A 131 13.12 4.75 -12.54
CA ASP A 131 14.15 4.35 -11.56
C ASP A 131 15.00 5.54 -11.06
N ASP A 132 15.15 6.57 -11.90
CA ASP A 132 15.94 7.77 -11.62
C ASP A 132 15.11 8.95 -11.08
N GLY A 133 13.81 8.76 -10.82
CA GLY A 133 12.96 9.77 -10.20
C GLY A 133 11.59 9.94 -10.84
N TYR A 134 10.98 11.10 -10.64
CA TYR A 134 9.72 11.46 -11.29
C TYR A 134 9.97 12.19 -12.60
N HIS A 135 9.17 11.87 -13.62
CA HIS A 135 9.25 12.53 -14.92
C HIS A 135 7.91 13.16 -15.28
N PHE A 136 7.99 14.33 -15.91
CA PHE A 136 6.87 15.01 -16.56
C PHE A 136 7.42 15.87 -17.69
N ASP A 137 6.59 16.11 -18.69
CA ASP A 137 6.92 17.05 -19.76
C ASP A 137 6.27 18.42 -19.45
N PRO A 138 7.06 19.46 -19.19
CA PRO A 138 6.53 20.81 -18.96
C PRO A 138 5.67 21.33 -20.12
N LEU A 139 5.96 20.94 -21.36
CA LEU A 139 5.25 21.44 -22.55
C LEU A 139 3.83 20.87 -22.68
N THR A 140 3.62 19.64 -22.19
CA THR A 140 2.31 18.96 -22.22
C THR A 140 1.59 19.00 -20.88
N THR A 141 2.27 19.44 -19.81
CA THR A 141 1.64 19.71 -18.51
C THR A 141 0.64 20.86 -18.66
N LEU A 142 -0.60 20.64 -18.22
CA LEU A 142 -1.68 21.57 -18.48
C LEU A 142 -1.58 22.81 -17.59
N GLU A 143 -1.88 22.67 -16.29
CA GLU A 143 -1.90 23.82 -15.36
C GLU A 143 -2.23 23.42 -13.91
N ILE A 144 -1.79 24.26 -12.97
CA ILE A 144 -2.36 24.42 -11.63
C ILE A 144 -3.45 25.50 -11.70
N ILE A 145 -4.68 25.17 -11.31
CA ILE A 145 -5.80 26.10 -11.27
C ILE A 145 -6.18 26.32 -9.81
N PHE A 146 -6.30 27.57 -9.38
CA PHE A 146 -6.66 27.92 -8.01
C PHE A 146 -7.57 29.16 -7.99
N GLY A 147 -8.22 29.42 -6.86
CA GLY A 147 -9.09 30.58 -6.75
C GLY A 147 -9.82 30.67 -5.42
N GLU A 148 -10.50 31.79 -5.21
CA GLU A 148 -11.37 31.96 -4.05
C GLU A 148 -12.72 31.25 -4.27
N PRO A 149 -13.29 30.60 -3.23
CA PRO A 149 -14.62 30.00 -3.33
C PRO A 149 -15.74 31.05 -3.44
N SER A 150 -15.46 32.32 -3.14
CA SER A 150 -16.42 33.42 -3.19
C SER A 150 -15.72 34.75 -3.47
N ALA A 151 -16.45 35.73 -4.00
CA ALA A 151 -15.92 37.07 -4.23
C ALA A 151 -15.43 37.74 -2.92
N PRO A 152 -14.38 38.58 -2.96
CA PRO A 152 -13.62 38.98 -4.15
C PRO A 152 -12.65 37.90 -4.62
N PHE A 153 -12.65 37.62 -5.94
CA PHE A 153 -11.83 36.54 -6.52
C PHE A 153 -10.36 36.91 -6.74
N ASP A 154 -10.01 38.21 -6.71
CA ASP A 154 -8.66 38.75 -6.88
C ASP A 154 -7.95 39.03 -5.54
N SER A 155 -8.17 38.14 -4.58
CA SER A 155 -7.67 38.30 -3.22
C SER A 155 -6.14 38.48 -3.17
N GLU A 156 -5.66 39.02 -2.05
CA GLU A 156 -4.23 39.22 -1.83
C GLU A 156 -3.43 37.91 -1.92
N ARG A 157 -4.00 36.78 -1.45
CA ARG A 157 -3.36 35.46 -1.54
C ARG A 157 -3.36 34.88 -2.95
N VAL A 158 -4.42 35.09 -3.74
CA VAL A 158 -4.46 34.70 -5.16
C VAL A 158 -3.34 35.41 -5.92
N ARG A 159 -3.26 36.75 -5.80
CA ARG A 159 -2.20 37.54 -6.44
C ARG A 159 -0.79 37.16 -5.98
N ALA A 160 -0.64 36.79 -4.71
CA ALA A 160 0.65 36.33 -4.17
C ALA A 160 1.09 34.99 -4.79
N VAL A 161 0.17 34.04 -4.98
CA VAL A 161 0.46 32.75 -5.64
C VAL A 161 0.74 32.94 -7.14
N GLU A 162 0.01 33.81 -7.83
CA GLU A 162 0.30 34.17 -9.23
C GLU A 162 1.71 34.76 -9.38
N ALA A 163 2.07 35.72 -8.52
CA ALA A 163 3.40 36.31 -8.50
C ALA A 163 4.51 35.29 -8.18
N LEU A 164 4.24 34.32 -7.31
CA LEU A 164 5.17 33.24 -6.97
C LEU A 164 5.48 32.35 -8.18
N PHE A 165 4.45 31.94 -8.92
CA PHE A 165 4.58 31.01 -10.05
C PHE A 165 5.02 31.70 -11.36
N THR A 166 4.88 33.02 -11.47
CA THR A 166 5.38 33.78 -12.61
C THR A 166 6.89 33.54 -12.82
N ASP A 167 7.32 33.28 -14.06
CA ASP A 167 8.72 32.98 -14.45
C ASP A 167 9.32 31.68 -13.88
N THR A 168 8.50 30.71 -13.44
CA THR A 168 8.97 29.41 -12.89
C THR A 168 8.83 28.21 -13.84
N GLY A 169 8.19 28.41 -15.00
CA GLY A 169 7.79 27.31 -15.89
C GLY A 169 6.61 26.49 -15.38
N ILE A 170 6.09 26.73 -14.16
CA ILE A 170 4.79 26.21 -13.73
C ILE A 170 3.71 26.85 -14.59
N HIS A 171 2.88 26.04 -15.22
CA HIS A 171 1.68 26.52 -15.90
C HIS A 171 0.59 26.72 -14.85
N PHE A 172 -0.03 27.91 -14.80
CA PHE A 172 -1.05 28.21 -13.81
C PHE A 172 -2.08 29.21 -14.31
N ARG A 173 -3.24 29.24 -13.65
CA ARG A 173 -4.20 30.33 -13.74
C ARG A 173 -5.06 30.44 -12.47
N SER A 174 -5.51 31.64 -12.17
CA SER A 174 -6.61 31.86 -11.23
C SER A 174 -7.98 31.71 -11.91
N THR A 175 -9.03 31.45 -11.13
CA THR A 175 -10.41 31.35 -11.63
C THR A 175 -11.41 31.79 -10.56
N GLU A 176 -12.55 32.32 -11.00
CA GLU A 176 -13.71 32.61 -10.14
C GLU A 176 -14.61 31.37 -9.91
N TYR A 177 -14.35 30.27 -10.62
CA TYR A 177 -15.15 29.03 -10.59
C TYR A 177 -14.34 27.83 -10.09
N ILE A 178 -13.53 28.01 -9.04
CA ILE A 178 -12.58 26.97 -8.61
C ILE A 178 -13.28 25.69 -8.13
N GLN A 179 -14.43 25.82 -7.46
CA GLN A 179 -15.22 24.66 -7.00
C GLN A 179 -15.72 23.86 -8.20
N GLU A 180 -16.24 24.54 -9.22
CA GLU A 180 -16.68 23.91 -10.45
C GLU A 180 -15.52 23.24 -11.21
N GLU A 181 -14.33 23.83 -11.24
CA GLU A 181 -13.13 23.25 -11.88
C GLU A 181 -12.71 21.95 -11.20
N ILE A 182 -12.67 21.95 -9.85
CA ILE A 182 -12.35 20.77 -9.04
C ILE A 182 -13.34 19.65 -9.36
N TRP A 183 -14.65 19.96 -9.34
CA TRP A 183 -15.70 18.99 -9.63
C TRP A 183 -15.66 18.50 -11.08
N CYS A 184 -15.30 19.34 -12.04
CA CYS A 184 -15.13 18.93 -13.43
C CYS A 184 -13.96 17.95 -13.63
N LYS A 185 -12.83 18.17 -12.94
CA LYS A 185 -11.71 17.21 -12.92
C LYS A 185 -12.15 15.91 -12.22
N PHE A 186 -12.83 16.02 -11.09
CA PHE A 186 -13.34 14.89 -10.34
C PHE A 186 -14.30 14.03 -11.17
N ARG A 187 -15.18 14.66 -11.96
CA ARG A 187 -16.06 13.97 -12.91
C ARG A 187 -15.30 13.13 -13.93
N LEU A 188 -14.19 13.63 -14.46
CA LEU A 188 -13.35 12.83 -15.37
C LEU A 188 -12.80 11.59 -14.67
N ASN A 189 -12.32 11.73 -13.43
CA ASN A 189 -11.84 10.58 -12.66
C ASN A 189 -12.97 9.57 -12.39
N VAL A 190 -14.11 9.99 -11.87
CA VAL A 190 -15.22 9.09 -11.55
C VAL A 190 -15.80 8.45 -12.82
N CYS A 191 -16.08 9.23 -13.86
CA CYS A 191 -16.88 8.78 -15.00
C CYS A 191 -16.03 8.14 -16.11
N ASN A 192 -14.72 8.39 -16.15
CA ASN A 192 -13.82 7.91 -17.22
C ASN A 192 -12.58 7.17 -16.75
N ASN A 193 -12.01 7.50 -15.58
CA ASN A 193 -10.85 6.76 -15.06
C ASN A 193 -11.28 5.41 -14.45
N LEU A 194 -12.32 5.40 -13.60
CA LEU A 194 -12.75 4.17 -12.91
C LEU A 194 -13.31 3.08 -13.85
N PRO A 195 -14.22 3.36 -14.80
CA PRO A 195 -14.76 2.29 -15.66
C PRO A 195 -13.70 1.72 -16.60
N GLN A 196 -12.76 2.56 -17.04
CA GLN A 196 -11.62 2.14 -17.83
C GLN A 196 -10.76 1.12 -17.07
N ALA A 197 -10.52 1.39 -15.77
CA ALA A 197 -9.75 0.50 -14.90
C ALA A 197 -10.43 -0.86 -14.69
N ILE A 198 -11.76 -0.87 -14.47
CA ILE A 198 -12.53 -2.12 -14.31
C ILE A 198 -12.43 -3.01 -15.56
N LEU A 199 -12.52 -2.42 -16.75
CA LEU A 199 -12.50 -3.17 -18.01
C LEU A 199 -11.08 -3.41 -18.58
N GLY A 200 -10.07 -2.72 -18.06
CA GLY A 200 -8.68 -2.82 -18.57
C GLY A 200 -8.47 -2.21 -19.96
N THR A 201 -9.30 -1.24 -20.37
CA THR A 201 -9.31 -0.70 -21.75
C THR A 201 -8.67 0.70 -21.85
N SER A 202 -8.59 1.31 -23.03
CA SER A 202 -8.08 2.68 -23.24
C SER A 202 -9.22 3.69 -23.52
N VAL A 203 -8.92 4.99 -23.58
CA VAL A 203 -9.92 6.07 -23.69
C VAL A 203 -10.88 5.91 -24.87
N GLY A 204 -10.43 5.29 -25.96
CA GLY A 204 -11.25 5.01 -27.15
C GLY A 204 -12.55 4.25 -26.86
N CYS A 205 -12.60 3.47 -25.76
CA CYS A 205 -13.76 2.68 -25.39
C CYS A 205 -15.06 3.50 -25.22
N TYR A 206 -14.98 4.77 -24.81
CA TYR A 206 -16.16 5.62 -24.60
C TYR A 206 -16.81 6.07 -25.92
N ARG A 207 -16.05 6.07 -27.02
CA ARG A 207 -16.57 6.28 -28.37
C ARG A 207 -17.04 4.96 -28.98
N ASP A 208 -16.25 3.90 -28.80
CA ASP A 208 -16.40 2.65 -29.53
C ASP A 208 -17.44 1.69 -28.91
N SER A 209 -17.78 1.87 -27.63
CA SER A 209 -18.74 1.02 -26.91
C SER A 209 -19.88 1.83 -26.30
N VAL A 210 -21.10 1.55 -26.79
CA VAL A 210 -22.34 2.09 -26.21
C VAL A 210 -22.52 1.70 -24.73
N HIS A 211 -21.97 0.56 -24.30
CA HIS A 211 -22.03 0.09 -22.92
C HIS A 211 -21.10 0.89 -22.00
N MET A 212 -19.86 1.15 -22.44
CA MET A 212 -18.94 2.02 -21.69
C MET A 212 -19.49 3.43 -21.58
N LYS A 213 -20.13 3.92 -22.65
CA LYS A 213 -20.81 5.20 -22.65
C LYS A 213 -21.97 5.23 -21.64
N ALA A 214 -22.83 4.21 -21.63
CA ALA A 214 -23.93 4.11 -20.68
C ALA A 214 -23.48 4.07 -19.21
N ILE A 215 -22.41 3.32 -18.90
CA ILE A 215 -21.82 3.27 -17.54
C ILE A 215 -21.30 4.65 -17.13
N SER A 216 -20.54 5.31 -18.02
CA SER A 216 -20.00 6.66 -17.80
C SER A 216 -21.11 7.70 -17.58
N ASP A 217 -22.19 7.62 -18.37
CA ASP A 217 -23.34 8.53 -18.24
C ASP A 217 -24.16 8.27 -16.97
N GLY A 218 -24.23 7.02 -16.50
CA GLY A 218 -24.83 6.66 -15.22
C GLY A 218 -24.09 7.28 -14.04
N LEU A 219 -22.77 7.09 -13.99
CA LEU A 219 -21.88 7.68 -12.99
C LEU A 219 -21.94 9.21 -12.99
N LYS A 220 -21.94 9.80 -14.20
CA LYS A 220 -22.04 11.25 -14.38
C LYS A 220 -23.32 11.81 -13.79
N ARG A 221 -24.48 11.16 -14.03
CA ARG A 221 -25.77 11.62 -13.52
C ARG A 221 -25.79 11.67 -12.00
N GLU A 222 -25.26 10.65 -11.34
CA GLU A 222 -25.15 10.59 -9.88
C GLU A 222 -24.27 11.69 -9.31
N LEU A 223 -23.09 11.88 -9.90
CA LEU A 223 -22.17 12.95 -9.52
C LEU A 223 -22.81 14.33 -9.68
N GLU A 224 -23.48 14.59 -10.80
CA GLU A 224 -24.14 15.87 -11.06
C GLU A 224 -25.30 16.15 -10.10
N MET A 225 -26.01 15.11 -9.62
CA MET A 225 -27.01 15.28 -8.54
C MET A 225 -26.36 15.73 -7.23
N VAL A 226 -25.22 15.14 -6.84
CA VAL A 226 -24.48 15.55 -5.63
C VAL A 226 -23.91 16.96 -5.78
N ALA A 227 -23.27 17.26 -6.92
CA ALA A 227 -22.74 18.59 -7.22
C ALA A 227 -23.82 19.67 -7.10
N LYS A 228 -24.98 19.44 -7.73
CA LYS A 228 -26.12 20.35 -7.67
C LYS A 228 -26.64 20.55 -6.25
N ALA A 229 -26.75 19.48 -5.47
CA ALA A 229 -27.18 19.56 -4.06
C ALA A 229 -26.19 20.35 -3.19
N LYS A 230 -24.90 20.36 -3.55
CA LYS A 230 -23.86 21.20 -2.93
C LYS A 230 -23.78 22.62 -3.52
N GLY A 231 -24.66 22.99 -4.45
CA GLY A 231 -24.69 24.33 -5.05
C GLY A 231 -23.65 24.57 -6.14
N ILE A 232 -23.05 23.51 -6.69
CA ILE A 232 -21.96 23.59 -7.66
C ILE A 232 -22.52 23.47 -9.07
N ASP A 233 -22.37 24.54 -9.85
CA ASP A 233 -22.86 24.60 -11.23
C ASP A 233 -21.75 24.29 -12.22
N MET A 234 -21.56 23.00 -12.49
CA MET A 234 -20.49 22.49 -13.37
C MET A 234 -20.57 22.98 -14.83
N SER A 235 -21.61 23.73 -15.22
CA SER A 235 -21.73 24.33 -16.56
C SER A 235 -20.93 25.64 -16.70
N LYS A 236 -20.57 26.29 -15.59
CA LYS A 236 -19.87 27.58 -15.57
C LYS A 236 -18.41 27.50 -15.98
N THR A 237 -17.76 26.39 -15.64
CA THR A 237 -16.49 26.04 -16.27
C THR A 237 -16.83 25.63 -17.68
N GLY A 238 -16.63 26.55 -18.64
CA GLY A 238 -16.98 26.29 -20.03
C GLY A 238 -16.37 24.98 -20.54
N SER A 239 -16.72 24.59 -21.76
CA SER A 239 -16.09 23.45 -22.46
C SER A 239 -14.56 23.55 -22.61
N SER A 240 -13.91 24.58 -22.01
CA SER A 240 -12.46 24.74 -21.85
C SER A 240 -11.80 23.60 -21.08
N SER A 241 -12.54 22.77 -20.31
CA SER A 241 -12.02 21.49 -19.84
C SER A 241 -11.71 20.50 -20.98
N GLY A 242 -12.17 20.78 -22.21
CA GLY A 242 -11.82 20.09 -23.45
C GLY A 242 -10.79 20.82 -24.33
N ARG A 243 -10.24 21.97 -23.90
CA ARG A 243 -9.20 22.70 -24.65
C ARG A 243 -7.76 22.27 -24.32
N GLY A 244 -7.56 21.27 -23.46
CA GLY A 244 -6.24 20.74 -23.12
C GLY A 244 -6.01 19.36 -23.72
N SER A 245 -5.46 19.32 -24.94
CA SER A 245 -5.06 18.12 -25.69
C SER A 245 -6.19 17.13 -26.04
N VAL A 246 -6.30 16.74 -27.31
CA VAL A 246 -7.12 15.59 -27.70
C VAL A 246 -6.50 14.38 -27.01
N VAL A 247 -7.13 13.90 -25.94
CA VAL A 247 -6.68 12.70 -25.24
C VAL A 247 -6.69 11.55 -26.25
N PRO A 248 -5.53 10.94 -26.56
CA PRO A 248 -5.47 9.96 -27.63
C PRO A 248 -6.32 8.74 -27.24
N PRO A 249 -6.94 8.04 -28.21
CA PRO A 249 -7.73 6.84 -27.93
C PRO A 249 -6.96 5.75 -27.16
N THR A 250 -5.63 5.76 -27.24
CA THR A 250 -4.71 4.85 -26.55
C THR A 250 -4.39 5.25 -25.11
N ALA A 251 -4.79 6.43 -24.66
CA ALA A 251 -4.49 6.91 -23.31
C ALA A 251 -5.08 5.98 -22.22
N ARG A 252 -4.32 5.83 -21.14
CA ARG A 252 -4.69 5.10 -19.92
C ARG A 252 -4.62 6.06 -18.73
N TYR A 253 -5.69 6.14 -17.95
CA TYR A 253 -5.73 6.98 -16.76
C TYR A 253 -5.08 6.30 -15.55
N SER A 254 -4.86 7.08 -14.49
CA SER A 254 -4.02 6.69 -13.35
C SER A 254 -4.50 5.44 -12.62
N THR A 255 -5.81 5.21 -12.47
CA THR A 255 -6.32 4.04 -11.75
C THR A 255 -5.99 2.76 -12.50
N LEU A 256 -6.11 2.75 -13.83
CA LEU A 256 -5.71 1.60 -14.64
C LEU A 256 -4.20 1.37 -14.58
N GLN A 257 -3.38 2.44 -14.60
CA GLN A 257 -1.93 2.31 -14.43
C GLN A 257 -1.53 1.77 -13.05
N ASP A 258 -2.27 2.11 -12.00
CA ASP A 258 -2.07 1.54 -10.66
C ASP A 258 -2.42 0.04 -10.65
N MET A 259 -3.53 -0.35 -11.27
CA MET A 259 -3.93 -1.76 -11.37
C MET A 259 -2.97 -2.59 -12.21
N ASP A 260 -2.52 -2.08 -13.36
CA ASP A 260 -1.51 -2.74 -14.22
C ASP A 260 -0.21 -3.00 -13.46
N ALA A 261 0.13 -2.12 -12.52
CA ALA A 261 1.33 -2.23 -11.70
C ALA A 261 1.10 -2.91 -10.34
N GLY A 262 -0.07 -3.53 -10.12
CA GLY A 262 -0.39 -4.25 -8.88
C GLY A 262 -0.48 -3.38 -7.63
N ARG A 263 -0.72 -2.06 -7.78
CA ARG A 263 -0.88 -1.13 -6.66
C ARG A 263 -2.34 -0.96 -6.28
N HIS A 264 -2.60 -0.71 -4.99
CA HIS A 264 -3.90 -0.23 -4.54
C HIS A 264 -4.24 1.13 -5.18
N THR A 265 -5.51 1.29 -5.50
CA THR A 265 -6.07 2.45 -6.17
C THR A 265 -6.52 3.52 -5.16
N GLU A 266 -6.89 4.68 -5.68
CA GLU A 266 -7.48 5.77 -4.90
C GLU A 266 -9.03 5.74 -4.89
N ILE A 267 -9.64 4.55 -5.00
CA ILE A 267 -11.10 4.40 -5.15
C ILE A 267 -11.93 5.07 -4.03
N ASP A 268 -11.41 5.06 -2.79
CA ASP A 268 -12.07 5.67 -1.63
C ASP A 268 -12.23 7.20 -1.79
N MET A 269 -11.30 7.85 -2.48
CA MET A 269 -11.35 9.29 -2.78
C MET A 269 -12.35 9.64 -3.89
N PHE A 270 -12.65 8.69 -4.77
CA PHE A 270 -13.54 8.90 -5.92
C PHE A 270 -14.96 8.44 -5.60
N SER A 271 -15.33 7.24 -6.01
CA SER A 271 -16.68 6.72 -5.74
C SER A 271 -16.94 6.55 -4.25
N GLY A 272 -15.93 6.24 -3.42
CA GLY A 272 -16.12 6.16 -1.96
C GLY A 272 -16.61 7.48 -1.35
N ALA A 273 -15.99 8.60 -1.74
CA ALA A 273 -16.41 9.93 -1.32
C ALA A 273 -17.83 10.27 -1.82
N LEU A 274 -18.16 9.96 -3.08
CA LEU A 274 -19.51 10.20 -3.62
C LEU A 274 -20.60 9.38 -2.92
N VAL A 275 -20.34 8.11 -2.64
CA VAL A 275 -21.30 7.24 -1.92
C VAL A 275 -21.58 7.81 -0.53
N ARG A 276 -20.53 8.26 0.18
CA ARG A 276 -20.69 8.94 1.47
C ARG A 276 -21.52 10.23 1.35
N MET A 277 -21.18 11.12 0.41
CA MET A 277 -21.91 12.37 0.19
C MET A 277 -23.38 12.12 -0.22
N GLY A 278 -23.62 11.13 -1.08
CA GLY A 278 -24.96 10.72 -1.49
C GLY A 278 -25.79 10.26 -0.31
N LYS A 279 -25.22 9.42 0.57
CA LYS A 279 -25.87 8.99 1.82
C LYS A 279 -26.23 10.16 2.73
N GLU A 280 -25.31 11.11 2.93
CA GLU A 280 -25.53 12.32 3.74
C GLU A 280 -26.66 13.21 3.17
N LEU A 281 -26.79 13.27 1.85
CA LEU A 281 -27.79 14.08 1.15
C LEU A 281 -29.09 13.33 0.83
N GLY A 282 -29.17 12.03 1.14
CA GLY A 282 -30.31 11.18 0.78
C GLY A 282 -30.45 10.91 -0.73
N ILE A 283 -29.36 10.98 -1.48
CA ILE A 283 -29.32 10.75 -2.94
C ILE A 283 -28.77 9.34 -3.20
N PRO A 284 -29.50 8.45 -3.89
CA PRO A 284 -29.04 7.09 -4.18
C PRO A 284 -27.87 7.09 -5.18
N MET A 285 -26.86 6.28 -4.90
CA MET A 285 -25.60 6.20 -5.67
C MET A 285 -25.32 4.81 -6.29
N PRO A 286 -26.27 4.09 -6.91
CA PRO A 286 -26.07 2.70 -7.33
C PRO A 286 -24.92 2.47 -8.32
N TYR A 287 -24.66 3.38 -9.27
CA TYR A 287 -23.53 3.24 -10.21
C TYR A 287 -22.20 3.43 -9.48
N ASN A 288 -22.10 4.42 -8.58
CA ASN A 288 -20.90 4.66 -7.80
C ASN A 288 -20.67 3.57 -6.75
N GLU A 289 -21.71 3.07 -6.08
CA GLU A 289 -21.63 1.93 -5.15
C GLU A 289 -21.14 0.67 -5.87
N TYR A 290 -21.72 0.35 -7.03
CA TYR A 290 -21.27 -0.78 -7.84
C TYR A 290 -19.81 -0.60 -8.28
N THR A 291 -19.43 0.58 -8.78
CA THR A 291 -18.07 0.88 -9.23
C THR A 291 -17.06 0.78 -8.09
N TYR A 292 -17.41 1.31 -6.91
CA TYR A 292 -16.63 1.20 -5.68
C TYR A 292 -16.36 -0.26 -5.32
N HIS A 293 -17.41 -1.07 -5.22
CA HIS A 293 -17.29 -2.48 -4.87
C HIS A 293 -16.54 -3.29 -5.92
N MET A 294 -16.74 -3.00 -7.22
CA MET A 294 -16.00 -3.67 -8.29
C MET A 294 -14.49 -3.42 -8.22
N ILE A 295 -14.08 -2.17 -7.97
CA ILE A 295 -12.64 -1.88 -7.85
C ILE A 295 -12.07 -2.47 -6.56
N LYS A 296 -12.75 -2.37 -5.41
CA LYS A 296 -12.33 -3.05 -4.19
C LYS A 296 -12.18 -4.56 -4.39
N ALA A 297 -13.16 -5.21 -5.02
CA ALA A 297 -13.10 -6.63 -5.36
C ALA A 297 -11.91 -6.96 -6.29
N LEU A 298 -11.58 -6.08 -7.24
CA LEU A 298 -10.41 -6.27 -8.09
C LEU A 298 -9.08 -6.09 -7.33
N GLU A 299 -9.00 -5.16 -6.38
CA GLU A 299 -7.86 -5.05 -5.47
C GLU A 299 -7.71 -6.33 -4.65
N GLU A 300 -8.79 -6.81 -4.02
CA GLU A 300 -8.79 -8.05 -3.24
C GLU A 300 -8.43 -9.28 -4.07
N LYS A 301 -8.87 -9.33 -5.32
CA LYS A 301 -8.46 -10.36 -6.29
C LYS A 301 -6.95 -10.31 -6.52
N ASN A 302 -6.40 -9.12 -6.75
CA ASN A 302 -4.96 -8.94 -7.00
C ASN A 302 -4.13 -9.22 -5.74
N ASP A 303 -4.69 -8.98 -4.55
CA ASP A 303 -4.13 -9.36 -3.25
C ASP A 303 -4.24 -10.88 -2.98
N GLY A 304 -4.86 -11.65 -3.88
CA GLY A 304 -5.04 -13.10 -3.72
C GLY A 304 -6.12 -13.50 -2.70
N LYS A 305 -7.02 -12.59 -2.29
CA LYS A 305 -8.07 -12.90 -1.28
C LYS A 305 -9.17 -13.81 -1.81
N PHE A 306 -9.29 -13.98 -3.12
CA PHE A 306 -10.35 -14.79 -3.72
C PHE A 306 -9.94 -16.26 -3.76
N ASN A 307 -10.65 -17.07 -2.99
CA ASN A 307 -10.43 -18.51 -2.94
C ASN A 307 -11.12 -19.21 -4.12
N TYR A 308 -10.38 -19.39 -5.22
CA TYR A 308 -10.90 -20.03 -6.45
C TYR A 308 -10.95 -21.56 -6.40
N THR A 309 -10.20 -22.18 -5.50
CA THR A 309 -10.03 -23.65 -5.46
C THR A 309 -10.86 -24.30 -4.37
N GLY A 310 -11.44 -23.53 -3.43
CA GLY A 310 -12.12 -24.05 -2.24
C GLY A 310 -11.18 -24.75 -1.24
N ASN A 311 -9.93 -25.00 -1.63
CA ASN A 311 -8.88 -25.66 -0.87
C ASN A 311 -7.76 -24.66 -0.62
N GLN A 312 -7.92 -23.78 0.37
CA GLN A 312 -6.75 -23.12 0.94
C GLN A 312 -6.01 -24.14 1.79
N LYS A 313 -4.81 -24.52 1.33
CA LYS A 313 -3.81 -25.17 2.16
C LYS A 313 -3.55 -24.27 3.36
N PRO A 314 -3.84 -24.72 4.60
CA PRO A 314 -3.65 -23.89 5.78
C PRO A 314 -2.20 -23.44 5.88
N ILE A 315 -1.96 -22.15 6.14
CA ILE A 315 -0.60 -21.64 6.32
C ILE A 315 -0.30 -21.50 7.81
N ILE A 316 0.86 -21.96 8.23
CA ILE A 316 1.41 -21.75 9.56
C ILE A 316 2.48 -20.66 9.48
N GLU A 317 2.31 -19.63 10.29
CA GLU A 317 3.29 -18.58 10.55
C GLU A 317 4.03 -18.90 11.85
N ILE A 318 5.37 -18.95 11.79
CA ILE A 318 6.27 -19.03 12.94
C ILE A 318 6.97 -17.67 13.08
N THR A 319 6.90 -17.05 14.26
CA THR A 319 7.71 -15.87 14.61
C THR A 319 8.89 -16.28 15.48
N VAL A 320 10.10 -15.91 15.08
CA VAL A 320 11.37 -16.16 15.79
C VAL A 320 11.93 -14.85 16.35
N ASN A 321 12.39 -14.84 17.61
CA ASN A 321 13.04 -13.73 18.32
C ASN A 321 12.38 -12.34 18.16
N GLU A 322 11.05 -12.29 18.09
CA GLU A 322 10.16 -11.11 18.02
C GLU A 322 9.68 -10.67 16.62
N ASN A 323 10.53 -10.63 15.58
CA ASN A 323 10.16 -10.04 14.29
C ASN A 323 10.45 -10.89 13.05
N ALA A 324 11.22 -11.97 13.18
CA ALA A 324 11.56 -12.79 12.01
C ALA A 324 10.46 -13.82 11.78
N VAL A 325 10.00 -13.95 10.54
CA VAL A 325 8.80 -14.76 10.23
C VAL A 325 9.12 -15.81 9.18
N ILE A 326 8.67 -17.04 9.44
CA ILE A 326 8.70 -18.16 8.49
C ILE A 326 7.25 -18.60 8.23
N HIS A 327 6.90 -18.79 6.96
CA HIS A 327 5.62 -19.35 6.56
C HIS A 327 5.80 -20.70 5.88
N PHE A 328 5.01 -21.69 6.29
CA PHE A 328 4.86 -22.94 5.54
C PHE A 328 3.39 -23.29 5.33
N GLU A 329 3.07 -23.79 4.14
CA GLU A 329 1.75 -24.33 3.83
C GLU A 329 1.64 -25.77 4.32
N LEU A 330 0.46 -26.16 4.78
CA LEU A 330 0.10 -27.53 5.15
C LEU A 330 -0.62 -28.24 4.00
N TRP A 331 -0.46 -29.56 3.90
CA TRP A 331 -1.07 -30.43 2.89
C TRP A 331 -2.05 -31.45 3.52
N PRO A 332 -3.21 -31.03 4.07
CA PRO A 332 -4.17 -31.92 4.70
C PRO A 332 -4.74 -32.99 3.76
N GLU A 333 -4.65 -32.80 2.44
CA GLU A 333 -5.09 -33.77 1.46
C GLU A 333 -4.24 -35.06 1.45
N ILE A 334 -3.00 -34.99 1.94
CA ILE A 334 -2.11 -36.16 2.04
C ILE A 334 -1.73 -36.56 3.47
N ALA A 335 -1.88 -35.66 4.44
CA ALA A 335 -1.58 -35.90 5.85
C ALA A 335 -2.62 -35.23 6.78
N PRO A 336 -3.90 -35.58 6.67
CA PRO A 336 -4.97 -34.93 7.43
C PRO A 336 -4.79 -35.00 8.96
N ILE A 337 -4.28 -36.11 9.50
CA ILE A 337 -4.13 -36.30 10.95
C ILE A 337 -2.99 -35.43 11.47
N ALA A 338 -1.81 -35.50 10.85
CA ALA A 338 -0.65 -34.72 11.26
C ALA A 338 -0.87 -33.21 11.06
N CYS A 339 -1.43 -32.80 9.92
CA CYS A 339 -1.79 -31.39 9.69
C CYS A 339 -2.82 -30.89 10.71
N GLY A 340 -3.83 -31.72 11.04
CA GLY A 340 -4.82 -31.42 12.06
C GLY A 340 -4.20 -31.18 13.43
N SER A 341 -3.23 -32.01 13.81
CA SER A 341 -2.52 -31.90 15.09
C SER A 341 -1.73 -30.58 15.18
N VAL A 342 -0.94 -30.24 14.14
CA VAL A 342 -0.19 -28.97 14.09
C VAL A 342 -1.12 -27.76 14.18
N MET A 343 -2.22 -27.75 13.43
CA MET A 343 -3.19 -26.65 13.50
C MET A 343 -3.81 -26.51 14.90
N GLN A 344 -4.20 -27.62 15.53
CA GLN A 344 -4.82 -27.60 16.85
C GLN A 344 -3.85 -27.10 17.94
N LEU A 345 -2.59 -27.52 17.88
CA LEU A 345 -1.56 -27.11 18.84
C LEU A 345 -1.17 -25.63 18.67
N ALA A 346 -1.13 -25.13 17.43
CA ALA A 346 -0.95 -23.71 17.15
C ALA A 346 -2.12 -22.86 17.68
N GLU A 347 -3.37 -23.29 17.49
CA GLU A 347 -4.55 -22.59 18.03
C GLU A 347 -4.55 -22.54 19.57
N LYS A 348 -4.07 -23.61 20.21
CA LYS A 348 -3.90 -23.68 21.66
C LYS A 348 -2.65 -22.96 22.18
N LYS A 349 -1.83 -22.37 21.30
CA LYS A 349 -0.57 -21.69 21.62
C LYS A 349 0.46 -22.58 22.32
N ILE A 350 0.41 -23.89 22.06
CA ILE A 350 1.31 -24.86 22.70
C ILE A 350 2.76 -24.70 22.21
N PHE A 351 2.92 -24.21 20.98
CA PHE A 351 4.22 -23.95 20.37
C PHE A 351 4.84 -22.60 20.78
N ASP A 352 4.07 -21.70 21.38
CA ASP A 352 4.56 -20.36 21.76
C ASP A 352 5.59 -20.49 22.90
N GLY A 353 6.69 -19.75 22.80
CA GLY A 353 7.75 -19.71 23.82
C GLY A 353 8.65 -20.95 23.84
N ARG A 354 8.76 -21.68 22.72
CA ARG A 354 9.61 -22.87 22.59
C ARG A 354 10.90 -22.55 21.83
N ALA A 355 12.00 -23.21 22.17
CA ALA A 355 13.29 -23.00 21.52
C ALA A 355 13.43 -23.84 20.24
N ILE A 356 14.22 -23.33 19.28
CA ILE A 356 14.80 -24.15 18.22
C ILE A 356 15.95 -24.93 18.83
N GLU A 357 15.69 -26.17 19.23
CA GLU A 357 16.67 -26.97 19.97
C GLU A 357 17.56 -27.80 19.07
N ARG A 358 17.11 -28.14 17.86
CA ARG A 358 17.96 -28.88 16.92
C ARG A 358 18.10 -28.11 15.62
N LEU A 359 19.34 -27.83 15.27
CA LEU A 359 19.74 -27.16 14.06
C LEU A 359 20.96 -27.85 13.49
N GLU A 360 20.77 -28.56 12.38
CA GLU A 360 21.80 -29.26 11.64
C GLU A 360 21.99 -28.54 10.30
N PRO A 361 22.95 -27.59 10.17
CA PRO A 361 23.18 -26.86 8.93
C PRO A 361 23.31 -27.80 7.73
N GLY A 362 22.60 -27.50 6.65
CA GLY A 362 22.53 -28.36 5.47
C GLY A 362 21.73 -29.66 5.64
N PHE A 363 20.99 -29.83 6.73
CA PHE A 363 20.11 -30.99 6.93
C PHE A 363 18.71 -30.62 7.43
N VAL A 364 18.54 -30.29 8.72
CA VAL A 364 17.22 -30.02 9.31
C VAL A 364 17.27 -28.94 10.37
N LEU A 365 16.19 -28.15 10.44
CA LEU A 365 15.84 -27.29 11.55
C LEU A 365 14.61 -27.88 12.25
N GLN A 366 14.68 -28.09 13.56
CA GLN A 366 13.64 -28.73 14.34
C GLN A 366 13.48 -28.02 15.69
N PRO A 367 12.31 -27.42 15.97
CA PRO A 367 12.03 -26.88 17.30
C PRO A 367 11.67 -27.98 18.31
N LEU A 368 11.95 -27.73 19.59
CA LEU A 368 11.72 -28.71 20.65
C LEU A 368 10.31 -28.64 21.20
N PHE A 369 9.63 -29.77 21.12
CA PHE A 369 8.31 -29.96 21.72
C PHE A 369 8.17 -31.31 22.43
N PHE A 370 9.26 -31.90 22.95
CA PHE A 370 9.21 -33.13 23.77
C PHE A 370 10.14 -32.96 24.96
N ASP A 371 9.58 -33.02 26.16
CA ASP A 371 10.36 -33.04 27.41
C ASP A 371 10.08 -34.31 28.24
N GLY A 372 9.15 -35.17 27.80
CA GLY A 372 8.71 -36.36 28.53
C GLY A 372 7.95 -36.05 29.83
N VAL A 373 7.54 -34.79 30.01
CA VAL A 373 6.93 -34.27 31.25
C VAL A 373 5.59 -33.59 30.96
N ASP A 374 5.43 -32.91 29.82
CA ASP A 374 4.21 -32.21 29.42
C ASP A 374 3.30 -33.11 28.55
N PRO A 375 2.17 -33.64 29.08
CA PRO A 375 1.28 -34.52 28.34
C PRO A 375 0.58 -33.83 27.17
N GLN A 376 0.63 -32.49 27.07
CA GLN A 376 0.02 -31.74 25.98
C GLN A 376 0.87 -31.76 24.70
N ILE A 377 2.15 -32.12 24.82
CA ILE A 377 3.08 -32.21 23.69
C ILE A 377 3.56 -33.65 23.44
N ASP A 378 3.36 -34.58 24.36
CA ASP A 378 3.64 -36.02 24.14
C ASP A 378 2.51 -36.71 23.37
N ILE A 379 2.25 -36.23 22.14
CA ILE A 379 1.21 -36.76 21.25
C ILE A 379 1.87 -37.60 20.17
N MET A 380 1.41 -38.84 19.98
CA MET A 380 1.76 -39.68 18.84
C MET A 380 0.57 -39.76 17.88
N VAL A 381 0.86 -39.66 16.58
CA VAL A 381 -0.13 -39.81 15.51
C VAL A 381 0.29 -40.96 14.58
N GLU A 382 -0.67 -41.42 13.79
CA GLU A 382 -0.40 -42.45 12.80
C GLU A 382 0.65 -41.95 11.77
N PRO A 383 1.65 -42.77 11.41
CA PRO A 383 2.59 -42.44 10.35
C PRO A 383 1.91 -42.50 8.98
N GLU A 384 1.31 -41.38 8.54
CA GLU A 384 0.52 -41.30 7.31
C GLU A 384 1.33 -41.59 6.03
N PHE A 385 2.67 -41.56 6.07
CA PHE A 385 3.49 -42.07 4.96
C PHE A 385 3.36 -43.59 4.75
N LYS A 386 2.97 -44.37 5.78
CA LYS A 386 2.69 -45.81 5.65
C LYS A 386 1.31 -46.10 5.09
N THR A 387 0.34 -45.22 5.35
CA THR A 387 -1.06 -45.43 4.96
C THR A 387 -1.50 -44.63 3.74
N ASN A 388 -0.75 -43.60 3.35
CA ASN A 388 -1.00 -42.78 2.18
C ASN A 388 0.16 -42.87 1.15
N PRO A 389 -0.02 -43.58 0.03
CA PRO A 389 1.01 -43.71 -1.01
C PRO A 389 1.46 -42.39 -1.63
N GLU A 390 0.60 -41.35 -1.66
CA GLU A 390 0.97 -40.04 -2.20
C GLU A 390 1.92 -39.31 -1.25
N ASN A 391 1.76 -39.50 0.05
CA ASN A 391 2.70 -38.97 1.05
C ASN A 391 4.06 -39.68 0.93
N ALA A 392 4.05 -41.02 0.83
CA ALA A 392 5.25 -41.84 0.74
C ALA A 392 6.16 -41.53 -0.47
N LYS A 393 5.60 -41.00 -1.55
CA LYS A 393 6.31 -40.65 -2.79
C LYS A 393 7.04 -39.32 -2.73
N ILE A 394 6.80 -38.50 -1.71
CA ILE A 394 7.38 -37.16 -1.64
C ILE A 394 8.89 -37.27 -1.41
N VAL A 395 9.61 -36.56 -2.28
CA VAL A 395 11.06 -36.41 -2.17
C VAL A 395 11.37 -35.24 -1.26
N PHE A 396 12.20 -35.47 -0.25
CA PHE A 396 12.68 -34.44 0.66
C PHE A 396 13.72 -33.57 -0.04
N GLU A 397 13.25 -32.44 -0.58
CA GLU A 397 14.06 -31.31 -1.01
C GLU A 397 14.14 -30.23 0.07
N ARG A 398 14.90 -29.15 -0.17
CA ARG A 398 14.98 -28.00 0.75
C ARG A 398 13.59 -27.38 0.94
N GLY A 399 13.21 -27.11 2.19
CA GLY A 399 11.95 -26.49 2.59
C GLY A 399 10.78 -27.45 2.82
N ILE A 400 10.95 -28.76 2.66
CA ILE A 400 9.91 -29.72 3.02
C ILE A 400 9.74 -29.74 4.54
N VAL A 401 8.48 -29.75 4.98
CA VAL A 401 8.10 -29.83 6.38
C VAL A 401 7.49 -31.20 6.66
N ALA A 402 7.99 -31.89 7.68
CA ALA A 402 7.54 -33.24 8.05
C ALA A 402 7.51 -33.42 9.57
N MET A 403 6.74 -34.40 10.03
CA MET A 403 6.71 -34.76 11.45
C MET A 403 7.97 -35.50 11.85
N ALA A 404 8.52 -35.17 13.02
CA ALA A 404 9.60 -35.92 13.65
C ALA A 404 9.06 -37.24 14.24
N GLY A 405 9.97 -38.16 14.53
CA GLY A 405 9.63 -39.47 15.10
C GLY A 405 10.53 -40.56 14.55
N ASP A 406 10.02 -41.79 14.55
CA ASP A 406 10.65 -42.96 13.96
C ASP A 406 9.71 -43.60 12.92
N PRO A 407 10.20 -44.53 12.09
CA PRO A 407 9.35 -45.14 11.05
C PRO A 407 8.11 -45.86 11.58
N GLU A 408 8.12 -46.33 12.84
CA GLU A 408 6.97 -46.98 13.49
C GLU A 408 6.05 -45.97 14.19
N ASN A 409 6.56 -44.82 14.63
CA ASN A 409 5.79 -43.82 15.37
C ASN A 409 6.06 -42.37 14.89
N SER A 410 5.01 -41.70 14.38
CA SER A 410 5.06 -40.27 14.06
C SER A 410 4.68 -39.43 15.27
N SER A 411 5.47 -38.40 15.58
CA SER A 411 5.05 -37.39 16.54
C SER A 411 3.85 -36.61 15.99
N GLY A 412 2.95 -36.20 16.88
CA GLY A 412 1.84 -35.28 16.62
C GLY A 412 2.16 -33.82 16.95
N SER A 413 3.28 -33.54 17.60
CA SER A 413 3.64 -32.22 18.14
C SER A 413 5.00 -31.72 17.66
N GLN A 414 5.82 -32.58 17.08
CA GLN A 414 7.14 -32.22 16.58
C GLN A 414 7.18 -32.28 15.06
N TYR A 415 7.57 -31.17 14.44
CA TYR A 415 7.88 -31.08 13.02
C TYR A 415 9.29 -30.54 12.82
N TYR A 416 9.84 -30.80 11.64
CA TYR A 416 11.11 -30.25 11.20
C TYR A 416 10.99 -29.70 9.78
N ILE A 417 11.88 -28.76 9.45
CA ILE A 417 12.05 -28.16 8.14
C ILE A 417 13.38 -28.65 7.56
N THR A 418 13.38 -29.17 6.35
CA THR A 418 14.62 -29.55 5.68
C THR A 418 15.38 -28.35 5.13
N LEU A 419 16.70 -28.36 5.33
CA LEU A 419 17.61 -27.31 4.88
C LEU A 419 18.36 -27.72 3.60
N ALA A 420 18.40 -29.01 3.26
CA ALA A 420 18.88 -29.50 1.97
C ALA A 420 18.13 -30.77 1.54
N ALA A 421 18.38 -31.22 0.31
CA ALA A 421 17.85 -32.48 -0.17
C ALA A 421 18.42 -33.66 0.65
N SER A 422 17.57 -34.63 1.00
CA SER A 422 17.98 -35.74 1.85
C SER A 422 17.26 -37.04 1.50
N GLU A 423 17.94 -37.90 0.73
CA GLU A 423 17.40 -39.20 0.29
C GLU A 423 17.03 -40.13 1.46
N ARG A 424 17.73 -40.07 2.59
CA ARG A 424 17.45 -40.90 3.78
C ARG A 424 16.08 -40.65 4.42
N LEU A 425 15.47 -39.49 4.17
CA LEU A 425 14.14 -39.15 4.70
C LEU A 425 13.01 -39.65 3.80
N ASN A 426 13.29 -39.89 2.51
CA ASN A 426 12.27 -40.27 1.52
C ASN A 426 11.56 -41.57 1.95
N GLY A 427 10.23 -41.53 2.00
CA GLY A 427 9.39 -42.67 2.33
C GLY A 427 9.45 -43.13 3.79
N ASN A 428 10.08 -42.37 4.70
CA ASN A 428 10.26 -42.75 6.11
C ASN A 428 9.57 -41.82 7.11
N PHE A 429 9.03 -40.68 6.67
CA PHE A 429 8.44 -39.65 7.54
C PHE A 429 7.20 -39.05 6.90
N THR A 430 6.22 -38.69 7.73
CA THR A 430 4.98 -38.04 7.29
C THR A 430 5.27 -36.61 6.86
N VAL A 431 5.21 -36.34 5.56
CA VAL A 431 5.32 -34.98 5.02
C VAL A 431 4.01 -34.25 5.27
N ILE A 432 4.08 -33.05 5.84
CA ILE A 432 2.89 -32.25 6.18
C ILE A 432 2.78 -30.97 5.36
N GLY A 433 3.83 -30.56 4.63
CA GLY A 433 3.83 -29.25 4.00
C GLY A 433 5.15 -28.81 3.41
N LYS A 434 5.23 -27.53 3.06
CA LYS A 434 6.43 -26.89 2.50
C LYS A 434 6.53 -25.42 2.90
N VAL A 435 7.75 -24.93 3.14
CA VAL A 435 8.05 -23.50 3.32
C VAL A 435 7.71 -22.73 2.05
N ILE A 436 6.97 -21.63 2.21
CA ILE A 436 6.53 -20.75 1.12
C ILE A 436 7.11 -19.34 1.23
N ASP A 437 7.54 -18.91 2.42
CA ASP A 437 8.11 -17.59 2.68
C ASP A 437 8.95 -17.59 3.98
N GLY A 438 9.78 -16.56 4.17
CA GLY A 438 10.71 -16.44 5.31
C GLY A 438 12.08 -17.09 5.10
N TRP A 439 12.51 -17.21 3.83
CA TRP A 439 13.79 -17.83 3.48
C TRP A 439 15.00 -17.09 4.03
N ASP A 440 14.97 -15.74 4.08
CA ASP A 440 16.03 -14.93 4.69
C ASP A 440 16.29 -15.33 6.14
N GLU A 441 15.23 -15.68 6.89
CA GLU A 441 15.34 -16.10 8.28
C GLU A 441 15.86 -17.54 8.39
N ILE A 442 15.43 -18.45 7.53
CA ILE A 442 15.99 -19.81 7.46
C ILE A 442 17.50 -19.76 7.14
N GLU A 443 17.89 -18.92 6.18
CA GLU A 443 19.28 -18.70 5.83
C GLU A 443 20.08 -18.09 6.99
N ARG A 444 19.52 -17.12 7.72
CA ARG A 444 20.16 -16.59 8.94
C ARG A 444 20.37 -17.69 9.97
N LEU A 445 19.33 -18.50 10.24
CA LEU A 445 19.39 -19.58 11.22
C LEU A 445 20.46 -20.61 10.83
N GLU A 446 20.60 -20.97 9.56
CA GLU A 446 21.65 -21.88 9.08
C GLU A 446 23.09 -21.42 9.37
N HIS A 447 23.32 -20.12 9.59
CA HIS A 447 24.64 -19.54 9.82
C HIS A 447 24.92 -19.21 11.30
N VAL A 448 23.99 -19.52 12.22
CA VAL A 448 24.24 -19.33 13.65
C VAL A 448 25.26 -20.34 14.18
N GLU A 449 26.00 -19.96 15.22
CA GLU A 449 26.92 -20.86 15.89
C GLU A 449 26.14 -21.96 16.62
N VAL A 450 26.58 -23.22 16.45
CA VAL A 450 25.95 -24.39 17.07
C VAL A 450 26.94 -25.16 17.94
N GLU A 451 26.43 -25.78 19.00
CA GLU A 451 27.18 -26.66 19.90
C GLU A 451 26.59 -28.08 19.90
N GLU A 452 27.43 -29.06 20.22
CA GLU A 452 27.00 -30.44 20.40
C GLU A 452 26.18 -30.59 21.70
N ALA A 453 25.05 -31.26 21.59
CA ALA A 453 24.17 -31.62 22.68
C ALA A 453 23.82 -33.11 22.61
N ILE A 454 23.52 -33.70 23.77
CA ILE A 454 23.18 -35.11 23.90
C ILE A 454 21.79 -35.21 24.51
N GLU A 455 20.88 -35.90 23.83
CA GLU A 455 19.54 -36.18 24.35
C GLU A 455 19.65 -37.12 25.57
N PRO A 456 19.20 -36.69 26.77
CA PRO A 456 19.44 -37.45 27.99
C PRO A 456 18.83 -38.86 28.00
N GLN A 457 17.74 -39.08 27.27
CA GLN A 457 16.96 -40.31 27.30
C GLN A 457 17.50 -41.36 26.32
N SER A 458 17.90 -40.94 25.12
CA SER A 458 18.33 -41.83 24.03
C SER A 458 19.85 -41.89 23.84
N GLY A 459 20.58 -40.90 24.38
CA GLY A 459 22.00 -40.69 24.07
C GLY A 459 22.25 -40.16 22.65
N PHE A 460 21.20 -39.73 21.94
CA PHE A 460 21.31 -39.17 20.60
C PHE A 460 22.08 -37.85 20.60
N VAL A 461 23.10 -37.76 19.76
CA VAL A 461 23.93 -36.55 19.61
C VAL A 461 23.36 -35.67 18.50
N TYR A 462 23.17 -34.39 18.79
CA TYR A 462 22.65 -33.39 17.85
C TYR A 462 23.29 -32.03 18.06
N HIS A 463 23.15 -31.13 17.09
CA HIS A 463 23.60 -29.75 17.22
C HIS A 463 22.45 -28.82 17.59
N ARG A 464 22.73 -27.86 18.48
CA ARG A 464 21.78 -26.81 18.89
C ARG A 464 22.41 -25.42 18.80
N PRO A 465 21.64 -24.36 18.58
CA PRO A 465 22.17 -22.99 18.61
C PRO A 465 22.83 -22.65 19.95
N VAL A 466 24.05 -22.09 19.91
CA VAL A 466 24.76 -21.60 21.11
C VAL A 466 23.98 -20.45 21.75
N LYS A 467 23.45 -19.55 20.91
CA LYS A 467 22.48 -18.54 21.33
C LYS A 467 21.09 -19.07 21.07
N THR A 468 20.26 -19.15 22.11
CA THR A 468 18.89 -19.65 22.00
C THR A 468 18.07 -18.83 20.99
N GLU A 469 17.48 -19.54 20.03
CA GLU A 469 16.59 -19.01 19.01
C GLU A 469 15.15 -19.38 19.42
N MET A 470 14.34 -18.40 19.82
CA MET A 470 13.03 -18.63 20.43
C MET A 470 11.90 -18.44 19.43
N ILE A 471 11.02 -19.42 19.34
CA ILE A 471 9.71 -19.27 18.71
C ILE A 471 8.82 -18.48 19.67
N THR A 472 8.57 -17.22 19.35
CA THR A 472 7.74 -16.35 20.19
C THR A 472 6.25 -16.55 19.93
N LYS A 473 5.90 -17.01 18.73
CA LYS A 473 4.50 -17.18 18.32
C LYS A 473 4.36 -18.17 17.17
N VAL A 474 3.36 -19.03 17.22
CA VAL A 474 2.91 -19.85 16.09
C VAL A 474 1.42 -19.65 15.88
N ARG A 475 1.00 -19.36 14.65
CA ARG A 475 -0.43 -19.24 14.33
C ARG A 475 -0.76 -19.74 12.94
N ARG A 476 -1.99 -20.21 12.78
CA ARG A 476 -2.61 -20.38 11.48
C ARG A 476 -3.02 -19.02 10.92
N ILE A 477 -2.64 -18.74 9.68
CA ILE A 477 -3.10 -17.57 8.93
C ILE A 477 -4.03 -18.00 7.79
N LYS A 478 -4.89 -17.06 7.36
CA LYS A 478 -5.91 -17.29 6.32
C LYS A 478 -5.39 -16.92 4.95
#